data_AF-A0A7S2P634-F1
#
_entry.id   AF-A0A7S2P634-F1
#
_cell.length_a   1.000
_cell.length_b   1.000
_cell.length_c   1.000
_cell.angle_alpha   90.00
_cell.angle_beta   90.00
_cell.angle_gamma   90.00
#
_symmetry.space_group_name_H-M   'P 1'
#
loop_
_entity.id
_entity.type
_entity.pdbx_description
1 polymer ?
#
loop_
_entity_poly.entity_id
_entity_poly.type
_entity_poly.pdbx_seq_one_letter_code
_entity_poly.pdbx_strand_id
1 'polypeptide(L)'
;VIISPDADAMGIVAKLESEHDSACSALERPLAQAGEGGYVSKADFISWAEKTAPMLSSTLSTFMHNLLFHGKWVKHRLNFVLFQQPKLDQHSDIFEAHHPNLFALCCTTPSLAGDWHNLYSRQFHGASMNRLQYSILGYKGPTLVVIETDQEHIIGGFFNTKWKKSHDYYGEGSGFLFQLSPTLTVFNPTGEDKNFIHLQDGLGFGGSKNMPRLFIPASMEACNAGVMDKTFHTGNLLPDDCLEKFNIKSIEVWGTGGEEAISKGLASRAKQREITDSAIYQARVVKDKKPLIGDINLLDTPLYKHREEARGRSDFSVDEQHGGYRLERGQ
;
A
#
# COMPACT_ATOMS: atom_id res chain seq x y z
N VAL A 1 14.24 -23.94 -21.64
CA VAL A 1 13.06 -24.20 -22.49
C VAL A 1 13.47 -23.97 -23.93
N ILE A 2 13.64 -25.03 -24.73
CA ILE A 2 13.85 -24.92 -26.17
C ILE A 2 12.46 -25.01 -26.79
N ILE A 3 11.96 -23.91 -27.34
CA ILE A 3 10.71 -23.89 -28.09
C ILE A 3 11.08 -24.34 -29.51
N SER A 4 11.09 -25.66 -29.74
CA SER A 4 11.14 -26.20 -31.09
C SER A 4 9.76 -26.00 -31.75
N PRO A 5 9.69 -25.57 -33.02
CA PRO A 5 8.42 -25.50 -33.75
C PRO A 5 7.72 -26.86 -33.88
N ASP A 6 8.46 -27.97 -33.69
CA ASP A 6 7.97 -29.35 -33.75
C ASP A 6 8.23 -30.12 -32.44
N ALA A 7 8.24 -29.46 -31.28
CA ALA A 7 8.43 -30.15 -30.00
C ALA A 7 7.22 -31.07 -29.71
N ASP A 8 7.41 -32.36 -29.91
CA ASP A 8 6.48 -33.42 -29.52
C ASP A 8 5.89 -33.15 -28.13
N ALA A 9 4.56 -33.11 -28.13
CA ALA A 9 3.64 -32.93 -27.00
C ALA A 9 4.11 -33.55 -25.66
N MET A 10 4.86 -34.64 -25.67
CA MET A 10 5.31 -35.34 -24.47
C MET A 10 6.40 -34.61 -23.66
N GLY A 11 7.20 -33.72 -24.28
CA GLY A 11 8.35 -33.09 -23.60
C GLY A 11 7.97 -32.00 -22.59
N ILE A 12 6.80 -31.37 -22.74
CA ILE A 12 6.31 -30.31 -21.85
C ILE A 12 5.48 -30.90 -20.70
N VAL A 13 4.74 -31.98 -20.95
CA VAL A 13 3.84 -32.65 -19.99
C VAL A 13 4.59 -33.19 -18.77
N ALA A 14 5.75 -33.83 -18.98
CA ALA A 14 6.49 -34.49 -17.90
C ALA A 14 7.16 -33.52 -16.89
N LYS A 15 7.07 -32.20 -17.08
CA LYS A 15 7.74 -31.21 -16.23
C LYS A 15 6.82 -30.21 -15.54
N LEU A 16 5.56 -30.12 -15.97
CA LEU A 16 4.52 -29.34 -15.29
C LEU A 16 3.80 -30.15 -14.19
N GLU A 17 3.90 -31.48 -14.24
CA GLU A 17 3.39 -32.39 -13.20
C GLU A 17 4.41 -32.69 -12.09
N SER A 18 5.56 -31.99 -12.04
CA SER A 18 6.50 -32.23 -10.95
C SER A 18 5.87 -31.79 -9.64
N GLU A 19 5.68 -32.74 -8.72
CA GLU A 19 5.32 -32.57 -7.31
C GLU A 19 6.42 -31.82 -6.51
N HIS A 20 7.02 -30.78 -7.09
CA HIS A 20 7.80 -29.80 -6.36
C HIS A 20 6.83 -28.74 -5.86
N ASP A 21 6.19 -29.04 -4.73
CA ASP A 21 5.26 -28.17 -3.99
C ASP A 21 5.91 -26.87 -3.46
N SER A 22 7.15 -26.58 -3.86
CA SER A 22 7.97 -25.50 -3.31
C SER A 22 8.87 -24.91 -4.41
N ALA A 23 8.30 -24.06 -5.28
CA ALA A 23 8.92 -22.81 -5.74
C ALA A 23 8.18 -22.19 -6.93
N CYS A 24 7.83 -22.91 -8.00
CA CYS A 24 7.38 -22.27 -9.25
C CYS A 24 5.87 -22.30 -9.51
N SER A 25 5.06 -22.69 -8.52
CA SER A 25 3.60 -22.81 -8.63
C SER A 25 2.90 -21.53 -9.11
N ALA A 26 3.39 -20.36 -8.72
CA ALA A 26 2.72 -19.09 -9.00
C ALA A 26 2.58 -18.80 -10.50
N LEU A 27 3.59 -19.09 -11.35
CA LEU A 27 3.49 -18.90 -12.80
C LEU A 27 3.17 -20.19 -13.56
N GLU A 28 3.55 -21.35 -13.03
CA GLU A 28 3.32 -22.63 -13.69
C GLU A 28 1.84 -23.03 -13.67
N ARG A 29 1.17 -22.91 -12.51
CA ARG A 29 -0.26 -23.25 -12.39
C ARG A 29 -1.16 -22.42 -13.29
N PRO A 30 -1.07 -21.07 -13.36
CA PRO A 30 -1.95 -20.31 -14.25
C PRO A 30 -1.62 -20.56 -15.73
N LEU A 31 -0.37 -20.88 -16.07
CA LEU A 31 -0.02 -21.28 -17.43
C LEU A 31 -0.64 -22.63 -17.80
N ALA A 32 -0.58 -23.60 -16.90
CA ALA A 32 -1.22 -24.91 -17.10
C ALA A 32 -2.74 -24.78 -17.24
N GLN A 33 -3.37 -23.90 -16.45
CA GLN A 33 -4.81 -23.60 -16.52
C GLN A 33 -5.23 -22.86 -17.80
N ALA A 34 -4.30 -22.22 -18.51
CA ALA A 34 -4.58 -21.59 -19.80
C ALA A 34 -4.68 -22.61 -20.95
N GLY A 35 -4.18 -23.83 -20.75
CA GLY A 35 -4.25 -24.92 -21.70
C GLY A 35 -5.40 -25.90 -21.44
N GLU A 36 -5.61 -26.82 -22.39
CA GLU A 36 -6.58 -27.90 -22.27
C GLU A 36 -5.89 -29.27 -22.32
N GLY A 37 -6.33 -30.22 -21.48
CA GLY A 37 -5.81 -31.59 -21.49
C GLY A 37 -4.30 -31.71 -21.19
N GLY A 38 -3.72 -30.75 -20.46
CA GLY A 38 -2.28 -30.70 -20.17
C GLY A 38 -1.42 -30.08 -21.28
N TYR A 39 -2.03 -29.52 -22.33
CA TYR A 39 -1.34 -28.86 -23.44
C TYR A 39 -1.68 -27.38 -23.50
N VAL A 40 -0.65 -26.55 -23.66
CA VAL A 40 -0.81 -25.10 -23.88
C VAL A 40 -0.45 -24.78 -25.32
N SER A 41 -1.42 -24.31 -26.11
CA SER A 41 -1.14 -23.89 -27.48
C SER A 41 -0.34 -22.59 -27.50
N LYS A 42 0.26 -22.26 -28.65
CA LYS A 42 0.95 -20.97 -28.83
C LYS A 42 0.01 -19.78 -28.59
N ALA A 43 -1.25 -19.89 -29.00
CA ALA A 43 -2.24 -18.82 -28.82
C ALA A 43 -2.57 -18.63 -27.33
N ASP A 44 -2.76 -19.73 -26.59
CA ASP A 44 -3.04 -19.72 -25.16
C ASP A 44 -1.86 -19.14 -24.37
N PHE A 45 -0.64 -19.54 -24.72
CA PHE A 45 0.58 -19.00 -24.11
C PHE A 45 0.69 -17.48 -24.32
N ILE A 46 0.45 -16.99 -25.54
CA ILE A 46 0.52 -15.54 -25.83
C ILE A 46 -0.56 -14.80 -25.03
N SER A 47 -1.81 -15.29 -25.03
CA SER A 47 -2.89 -14.64 -24.28
C SER A 47 -2.63 -14.64 -22.78
N TRP A 48 -2.11 -15.74 -22.24
CA TRP A 48 -1.70 -15.84 -20.84
C TRP A 48 -0.56 -14.87 -20.51
N ALA A 49 0.48 -14.82 -21.36
CA ALA A 49 1.65 -13.97 -21.13
C ALA A 49 1.26 -12.48 -21.15
N GLU A 50 0.42 -12.06 -22.10
CA GLU A 50 -0.05 -10.66 -22.17
C GLU A 50 -0.89 -10.26 -20.95
N LYS A 51 -1.71 -11.17 -20.41
CA LYS A 51 -2.63 -10.88 -19.30
C LYS A 51 -1.98 -11.01 -17.91
N THR A 52 -1.12 -12.02 -17.74
CA THR A 52 -0.61 -12.44 -16.41
C THR A 52 0.85 -12.05 -16.21
N ALA A 53 1.69 -12.16 -17.25
CA ALA A 53 3.13 -12.02 -17.13
C ALA A 53 3.77 -11.22 -18.29
N PRO A 54 3.32 -9.98 -18.59
CA PRO A 54 3.78 -9.23 -19.75
C PRO A 54 5.28 -8.93 -19.74
N MET A 55 5.90 -8.86 -18.55
CA MET A 55 7.34 -8.63 -18.40
C MET A 55 8.20 -9.87 -18.63
N LEU A 56 7.61 -11.04 -18.91
CA LEU A 56 8.34 -12.28 -19.15
C LEU A 56 9.35 -12.15 -20.32
N SER A 57 8.98 -11.38 -21.35
CA SER A 57 9.86 -11.08 -22.50
C SER A 57 11.12 -10.31 -22.10
N SER A 58 10.98 -9.29 -21.24
CA SER A 58 12.10 -8.53 -20.67
C SER A 58 12.97 -9.42 -19.80
N THR A 59 12.38 -10.29 -18.98
CA THR A 59 13.14 -11.22 -18.15
C THR A 59 13.99 -12.18 -18.98
N LEU A 60 13.41 -12.81 -20.00
CA LEU A 60 14.13 -13.72 -20.90
C LEU A 60 15.23 -13.00 -21.66
N SER A 61 14.96 -11.78 -22.13
CA SER A 61 15.94 -10.96 -22.85
C SER A 61 17.11 -10.57 -21.94
N THR A 62 16.84 -10.14 -20.70
CA THR A 62 17.87 -9.87 -19.69
C THR A 62 18.68 -11.11 -19.38
N PHE A 63 18.03 -12.26 -19.19
CA PHE A 63 18.70 -13.53 -18.91
C PHE A 63 19.63 -13.94 -20.07
N MET A 64 19.13 -13.92 -21.30
CA MET A 64 19.94 -14.23 -22.50
C MET A 64 21.11 -13.27 -22.65
N HIS A 65 20.90 -11.98 -22.42
CA HIS A 65 21.97 -11.00 -22.47
C HIS A 65 23.04 -11.25 -21.39
N ASN A 66 22.62 -11.51 -20.15
CA ASN A 66 23.53 -11.83 -19.06
C ASN A 66 24.31 -13.12 -19.32
N LEU A 67 23.67 -14.12 -19.92
CA LEU A 67 24.28 -15.39 -20.29
C LEU A 67 25.36 -15.21 -21.37
N LEU A 68 25.05 -14.44 -22.42
CA LEU A 68 25.95 -14.26 -23.58
C LEU A 68 27.09 -13.27 -23.30
N PHE A 69 26.83 -12.22 -22.55
CA PHE A 69 27.77 -11.11 -22.33
C PHE A 69 28.34 -11.08 -20.90
N HIS A 70 28.05 -12.10 -20.08
CA HIS A 70 28.52 -12.25 -18.69
C HIS A 70 28.33 -10.98 -17.84
N GLY A 71 27.19 -10.31 -17.99
CA GLY A 71 26.87 -9.09 -17.25
C GLY A 71 27.73 -7.86 -17.61
N LYS A 72 28.45 -7.88 -18.75
CA LYS A 72 29.17 -6.69 -19.25
C LYS A 72 28.21 -5.75 -19.97
N TRP A 73 27.67 -4.80 -19.22
CA TRP A 73 26.69 -3.82 -19.72
C TRP A 73 27.34 -2.72 -20.57
N VAL A 74 26.79 -2.45 -21.75
CA VAL A 74 26.99 -1.18 -22.45
C VAL A 74 25.63 -0.49 -22.52
N LYS A 75 25.35 0.40 -21.55
CA LYS A 75 24.04 1.06 -21.32
C LYS A 75 23.42 1.75 -22.55
N HIS A 76 24.22 2.06 -23.57
CA HIS A 76 23.78 2.78 -24.77
C HIS A 76 23.41 1.88 -25.97
N ARG A 77 23.37 0.54 -25.84
CA ARG A 77 23.13 -0.38 -26.96
C ARG A 77 22.17 -1.55 -26.68
N LEU A 78 21.22 -1.40 -25.77
CA LEU A 78 20.20 -2.42 -25.55
C LEU A 78 18.94 -2.10 -26.36
N ASN A 79 18.50 -3.06 -27.17
CA ASN A 79 17.27 -2.96 -27.96
C ASN A 79 16.02 -3.42 -27.18
N PHE A 80 16.14 -3.62 -25.86
CA PHE A 80 15.08 -4.11 -24.99
C PHE A 80 15.16 -3.49 -23.59
N VAL A 81 14.06 -3.52 -22.85
CA VAL A 81 13.98 -3.03 -21.46
C VAL A 81 14.54 -4.10 -20.53
N LEU A 82 15.54 -3.74 -19.74
CA LEU A 82 16.12 -4.62 -18.73
C LEU A 82 15.13 -4.91 -17.62
N PHE A 83 14.86 -6.20 -17.40
CA PHE A 83 14.31 -6.66 -16.13
C PHE A 83 15.29 -6.37 -14.99
N GLN A 84 14.83 -5.66 -13.97
CA GLN A 84 15.56 -5.40 -12.74
C GLN A 84 14.93 -6.23 -11.63
N GLN A 85 15.72 -7.10 -11.01
CA GLN A 85 15.25 -7.86 -9.86
C GLN A 85 14.83 -6.90 -8.74
N PRO A 86 13.69 -7.15 -8.07
CA PRO A 86 13.23 -6.33 -6.97
C PRO A 86 14.25 -6.30 -5.83
N LYS A 87 14.53 -5.12 -5.31
CA LYS A 87 15.42 -4.90 -4.16
C LYS A 87 14.63 -4.26 -3.04
N LEU A 88 14.35 -5.05 -2.02
CA LEU A 88 13.66 -4.58 -0.83
C LEU A 88 14.69 -3.88 0.07
N ASP A 89 14.41 -2.64 0.44
CA ASP A 89 15.27 -1.86 1.33
C ASP A 89 15.24 -2.35 2.79
N GLN A 90 14.24 -3.15 3.13
CA GLN A 90 13.98 -3.70 4.45
C GLN A 90 13.53 -5.15 4.35
N HIS A 91 13.60 -5.87 5.47
CA HIS A 91 13.11 -7.26 5.57
C HIS A 91 11.60 -7.32 5.28
N SER A 92 11.18 -8.32 4.52
CA SER A 92 9.78 -8.68 4.32
C SER A 92 9.52 -10.00 5.05
N ASP A 93 8.42 -10.05 5.80
CA ASP A 93 7.95 -11.28 6.44
C ASP A 93 7.20 -12.19 5.44
N ILE A 94 6.78 -11.63 4.30
CA ILE A 94 6.06 -12.33 3.24
C ILE A 94 7.02 -12.85 2.16
N PHE A 95 8.08 -12.10 1.86
CA PHE A 95 9.02 -12.40 0.78
C PHE A 95 10.46 -12.56 1.28
N GLU A 96 11.05 -13.71 0.97
CA GLU A 96 12.50 -13.89 1.05
C GLU A 96 13.23 -13.21 -0.13
N ALA A 97 14.52 -12.91 0.03
CA ALA A 97 15.33 -12.12 -0.91
C ALA A 97 15.45 -12.69 -2.35
N HIS A 98 14.95 -13.90 -2.61
CA HIS A 98 14.85 -14.53 -3.94
C HIS A 98 13.54 -15.32 -4.11
N HIS A 99 12.47 -14.88 -3.46
CA HIS A 99 11.22 -15.62 -3.43
C HIS A 99 10.58 -15.73 -4.84
N PRO A 100 10.17 -16.93 -5.30
CA PRO A 100 9.55 -17.10 -6.61
C PRO A 100 8.26 -16.28 -6.80
N ASN A 101 7.43 -16.17 -5.77
CA ASN A 101 6.26 -15.28 -5.77
C ASN A 101 6.63 -13.81 -6.01
N LEU A 102 7.74 -13.33 -5.43
CA LEU A 102 8.21 -11.97 -5.67
C LEU A 102 8.63 -11.79 -7.14
N PHE A 103 9.32 -12.78 -7.72
CA PHE A 103 9.63 -12.80 -9.15
C PHE A 103 8.36 -12.81 -10.02
N ALA A 104 7.37 -13.65 -9.69
CA ALA A 104 6.10 -13.75 -10.41
C ALA A 104 5.34 -12.42 -10.40
N LEU A 105 5.31 -11.71 -9.27
CA LEU A 105 4.75 -10.35 -9.20
C LEU A 105 5.49 -9.37 -10.11
N CYS A 106 6.82 -9.39 -10.13
CA CYS A 106 7.59 -8.51 -11.02
C CYS A 106 7.36 -8.83 -12.51
N CYS A 107 6.86 -10.03 -12.84
CA CYS A 107 6.46 -10.36 -14.20
C CYS A 107 5.16 -9.65 -14.64
N THR A 108 4.36 -9.12 -13.71
CA THR A 108 3.04 -8.51 -13.99
C THR A 108 3.12 -7.07 -14.53
N THR A 109 4.09 -6.27 -14.08
CA THR A 109 4.23 -4.86 -14.49
C THR A 109 5.65 -4.33 -14.28
N PRO A 110 6.17 -3.45 -15.16
CA PRO A 110 7.50 -2.86 -14.99
C PRO A 110 7.63 -2.02 -13.71
N SER A 111 6.53 -1.50 -13.17
CA SER A 111 6.54 -0.71 -11.93
C SER A 111 6.87 -1.53 -10.68
N LEU A 112 6.88 -2.86 -10.76
CA LEU A 112 7.30 -3.74 -9.68
C LEU A 112 8.76 -4.18 -9.81
N ALA A 113 9.49 -3.75 -10.85
CA ALA A 113 10.92 -4.00 -10.97
C ALA A 113 11.74 -2.98 -10.15
N GLY A 114 12.99 -3.35 -9.84
CA GLY A 114 13.95 -2.43 -9.21
C GLY A 114 13.72 -2.19 -7.72
N ASP A 115 14.01 -0.97 -7.25
CA ASP A 115 14.01 -0.68 -5.81
C ASP A 115 12.61 -0.57 -5.23
N TRP A 116 12.43 -1.16 -4.04
CA TRP A 116 11.21 -1.14 -3.25
C TRP A 116 11.51 -0.53 -1.88
N HIS A 117 10.60 0.32 -1.41
CA HIS A 117 10.72 0.99 -0.11
C HIS A 117 9.56 0.60 0.81
N ASN A 118 9.85 0.09 2.00
CA ASN A 118 8.81 -0.25 2.96
C ASN A 118 8.10 1.01 3.47
N LEU A 119 6.83 1.19 3.10
CA LEU A 119 5.98 2.27 3.63
C LEU A 119 5.32 1.85 4.93
N TYR A 120 4.91 0.59 5.01
CA TYR A 120 4.29 0.00 6.18
C TYR A 120 4.54 -1.51 6.21
N SER A 121 4.69 -2.04 7.41
CA SER A 121 4.70 -3.47 7.71
C SER A 121 4.06 -3.65 9.07
N ARG A 122 3.14 -4.61 9.18
CA ARG A 122 2.47 -4.93 10.44
C ARG A 122 3.47 -5.25 11.55
N GLN A 123 4.54 -5.97 11.24
CA GLN A 123 5.54 -6.41 12.20
C GLN A 123 6.34 -5.24 12.77
N PHE A 124 6.82 -4.33 11.90
CA PHE A 124 7.63 -3.20 12.33
C PHE A 124 6.82 -2.05 12.91
N HIS A 125 5.64 -1.77 12.34
CA HIS A 125 4.85 -0.59 12.68
C HIS A 125 3.70 -0.89 13.66
N GLY A 126 3.32 -2.16 13.81
CA GLY A 126 2.21 -2.63 14.65
C GLY A 126 0.89 -2.78 13.89
N ALA A 127 0.01 -3.62 14.41
CA ALA A 127 -1.31 -3.94 13.84
C ALA A 127 -2.35 -2.85 14.13
N SER A 128 -2.30 -1.74 13.41
CA SER A 128 -3.26 -0.64 13.55
C SER A 128 -3.54 0.02 12.22
N MET A 129 -4.82 0.06 11.83
CA MET A 129 -5.27 0.76 10.61
C MET A 129 -4.87 2.24 10.63
N ASN A 130 -4.87 2.90 11.79
CA ASN A 130 -4.42 4.29 11.91
C ASN A 130 -2.93 4.45 11.57
N ARG A 131 -2.09 3.49 11.98
CA ARG A 131 -0.65 3.50 11.66
C ARG A 131 -0.41 3.21 10.17
N LEU A 132 -1.13 2.24 9.61
CA LEU A 132 -1.10 1.95 8.17
C LEU A 132 -1.48 3.20 7.37
N GLN A 133 -2.62 3.82 7.69
CA GLN A 133 -3.09 5.04 7.05
C GLN A 133 -2.05 6.16 7.18
N TYR A 134 -1.52 6.40 8.38
CA TYR A 134 -0.50 7.43 8.61
C TYR A 134 0.78 7.22 7.77
N SER A 135 1.18 5.96 7.58
CA SER A 135 2.34 5.59 6.77
C SER A 135 2.16 5.89 5.28
N ILE A 136 0.97 5.64 4.72
CA ILE A 136 0.74 5.74 3.27
C ILE A 136 0.17 7.09 2.83
N LEU A 137 -0.58 7.79 3.69
CA LEU A 137 -1.28 9.03 3.34
C LEU A 137 -0.34 10.09 2.76
N GLY A 138 -0.69 10.61 1.59
CA GLY A 138 0.08 11.64 0.89
C GLY A 138 1.18 11.11 -0.04
N TYR A 139 1.54 9.83 0.06
CA TYR A 139 2.46 9.18 -0.88
C TYR A 139 1.83 9.11 -2.28
N LYS A 140 2.59 9.52 -3.31
CA LYS A 140 2.11 9.66 -4.70
C LYS A 140 2.71 8.64 -5.68
N GLY A 141 3.67 7.82 -5.25
CA GLY A 141 4.30 6.82 -6.11
C GLY A 141 3.46 5.55 -6.29
N PRO A 142 3.86 4.68 -7.23
CA PRO A 142 3.35 3.32 -7.31
C PRO A 142 3.48 2.62 -5.95
N THR A 143 2.42 1.93 -5.57
CA THR A 143 2.31 1.26 -4.26
C THR A 143 1.79 -0.16 -4.47
N LEU A 144 2.46 -1.12 -3.85
CA LEU A 144 2.01 -2.50 -3.75
C LEU A 144 1.54 -2.77 -2.31
N VAL A 145 0.30 -3.24 -2.16
CA VAL A 145 -0.24 -3.75 -0.89
C VAL A 145 -0.23 -5.27 -0.99
N VAL A 146 0.43 -5.93 -0.04
CA VAL A 146 0.55 -7.39 0.02
C VAL A 146 0.05 -7.87 1.37
N ILE A 147 -0.79 -8.90 1.34
CA ILE A 147 -1.43 -9.46 2.51
C ILE A 147 -1.19 -10.97 2.47
N GLU A 148 -0.59 -11.49 3.53
CA GLU A 148 -0.55 -12.91 3.82
C GLU A 148 -1.70 -13.22 4.79
N THR A 149 -2.57 -14.15 4.41
CA THR A 149 -3.69 -14.58 5.25
C THR A 149 -3.24 -15.58 6.32
N ASP A 150 -4.09 -15.82 7.31
CA ASP A 150 -3.93 -16.91 8.29
C ASP A 150 -3.95 -18.31 7.66
N GLN A 151 -4.38 -18.42 6.40
CA GLN A 151 -4.38 -19.63 5.59
C GLN A 151 -3.21 -19.67 4.58
N GLU A 152 -2.20 -18.81 4.75
CA GLU A 152 -0.99 -18.77 3.91
C GLU A 152 -1.23 -18.41 2.43
N HIS A 153 -2.40 -17.83 2.13
CA HIS A 153 -2.68 -17.22 0.85
C HIS A 153 -2.05 -15.84 0.78
N ILE A 154 -1.46 -15.52 -0.37
CA ILE A 154 -0.88 -14.19 -0.59
C ILE A 154 -1.75 -13.48 -1.61
N ILE A 155 -2.36 -12.37 -1.19
CA ILE A 155 -3.27 -11.57 -2.00
C ILE A 155 -2.90 -10.10 -1.89
N GLY A 156 -3.44 -9.26 -2.75
CA GLY A 156 -3.20 -7.83 -2.63
C GLY A 156 -3.65 -7.01 -3.82
N GLY A 157 -3.06 -5.83 -3.92
CA GLY A 157 -3.31 -4.93 -5.03
C GLY A 157 -2.15 -3.99 -5.30
N PHE A 158 -1.96 -3.68 -6.57
CA PHE A 158 -1.03 -2.67 -7.04
C PHE A 158 -1.80 -1.43 -7.46
N PHE A 159 -1.34 -0.25 -7.03
CA PHE A 159 -1.99 1.02 -7.33
C PHE A 159 -0.97 2.11 -7.60
N ASN A 160 -1.18 2.86 -8.67
CA ASN A 160 -0.40 4.05 -8.99
C ASN A 160 -1.25 5.30 -8.77
N THR A 161 -1.60 5.58 -7.52
CA THR A 161 -2.44 6.73 -7.17
C THR A 161 -2.00 7.31 -5.83
N LYS A 162 -2.09 8.63 -5.68
CA LYS A 162 -1.85 9.29 -4.39
C LYS A 162 -2.85 8.82 -3.33
N TRP A 163 -2.35 8.33 -2.22
CA TRP A 163 -3.18 7.96 -1.07
C TRP A 163 -3.78 9.18 -0.39
N LYS A 164 -5.11 9.17 -0.20
CA LYS A 164 -5.87 10.21 0.49
C LYS A 164 -6.98 9.57 1.32
N LYS A 165 -7.34 10.19 2.45
CA LYS A 165 -8.62 9.86 3.09
C LYS A 165 -9.76 10.39 2.23
N SER A 166 -10.77 9.57 1.99
CA SER A 166 -11.89 9.94 1.13
C SER A 166 -13.13 9.14 1.50
N HIS A 167 -14.27 9.84 1.62
CA HIS A 167 -15.58 9.20 1.81
C HIS A 167 -16.03 8.44 0.56
N ASP A 168 -15.55 8.85 -0.61
CA ASP A 168 -15.85 8.22 -1.89
C ASP A 168 -14.63 7.47 -2.42
N TYR A 169 -14.89 6.54 -3.34
CA TYR A 169 -13.82 5.83 -4.02
C TYR A 169 -13.01 6.78 -4.90
N TYR A 170 -11.72 6.47 -5.05
CA TYR A 170 -10.81 7.18 -5.92
C TYR A 170 -9.78 6.21 -6.51
N GLY A 171 -9.02 6.67 -7.51
CA GLY A 171 -8.00 5.85 -8.16
C GLY A 171 -8.00 6.01 -9.67
N GLU A 172 -7.02 5.37 -10.28
CA GLU A 172 -6.84 5.30 -11.73
C GLU A 172 -6.87 3.83 -12.17
N GLY A 173 -7.25 3.58 -13.43
CA GLY A 173 -7.33 2.23 -14.02
C GLY A 173 -5.97 1.60 -14.37
N SER A 174 -4.89 2.07 -13.75
CA SER A 174 -3.53 1.51 -13.89
C SER A 174 -3.18 0.49 -12.81
N GLY A 175 -4.02 0.38 -11.77
CA GLY A 175 -3.88 -0.61 -10.71
C GLY A 175 -4.64 -1.90 -11.01
N PHE A 176 -4.32 -2.97 -10.28
CA PHE A 176 -4.98 -4.27 -10.37
C PHE A 176 -4.99 -4.96 -9.00
N LEU A 177 -5.93 -5.88 -8.79
CA LEU A 177 -5.87 -6.81 -7.67
C LEU A 177 -5.17 -8.09 -8.11
N PHE A 178 -4.62 -8.84 -7.16
CA PHE A 178 -4.03 -10.14 -7.45
C PHE A 178 -4.22 -11.15 -6.32
N GLN A 179 -4.26 -12.41 -6.71
CA GLN A 179 -3.89 -13.54 -5.88
C GLN A 179 -2.51 -14.00 -6.35
N LEU A 180 -1.57 -14.25 -5.46
CA LEU A 180 -0.20 -14.62 -5.77
C LEU A 180 0.12 -16.06 -5.37
N SER A 181 -0.37 -16.48 -4.19
CA SER A 181 -0.28 -17.86 -3.70
C SER A 181 -1.69 -18.31 -3.35
N PRO A 182 -2.15 -19.50 -3.80
CA PRO A 182 -1.35 -20.61 -4.37
C PRO A 182 -1.06 -20.53 -5.88
N THR A 183 -1.72 -19.62 -6.60
CA THR A 183 -1.64 -19.44 -8.07
C THR A 183 -1.70 -17.95 -8.37
N LEU A 184 -0.81 -17.44 -9.24
CA LEU A 184 -0.86 -16.04 -9.67
C LEU A 184 -2.10 -15.82 -10.55
N THR A 185 -2.96 -14.91 -10.14
CA THR A 185 -4.10 -14.42 -10.92
C THR A 185 -4.17 -12.92 -10.79
N VAL A 186 -4.22 -12.22 -11.92
CA VAL A 186 -4.26 -10.76 -11.99
C VAL A 186 -5.65 -10.30 -12.42
N PHE A 187 -6.30 -9.50 -11.58
CA PHE A 187 -7.62 -8.93 -11.82
C PHE A 187 -7.48 -7.49 -12.27
N ASN A 188 -7.35 -7.31 -13.59
CA ASN A 188 -7.25 -5.98 -14.20
C ASN A 188 -8.58 -5.20 -14.12
N PRO A 189 -8.55 -3.87 -14.20
CA PRO A 189 -9.76 -3.07 -14.32
C PRO A 189 -10.60 -3.42 -15.55
N THR A 190 -11.92 -3.48 -15.39
CA THR A 190 -12.86 -3.71 -16.50
C THR A 190 -13.15 -2.45 -17.32
N GLY A 191 -13.03 -1.28 -16.67
CA GLY A 191 -13.41 0.01 -17.22
C GLY A 191 -14.88 0.40 -17.01
N GLU A 192 -15.70 -0.45 -16.38
CA GLU A 192 -17.11 -0.14 -16.11
C GLU A 192 -17.27 0.82 -14.92
N ASP A 193 -16.66 0.49 -13.77
CA ASP A 193 -16.64 1.34 -12.58
C ASP A 193 -15.22 1.88 -12.28
N LYS A 194 -15.18 3.00 -11.55
CA LYS A 194 -13.93 3.66 -11.11
C LYS A 194 -13.69 3.54 -9.61
N ASN A 195 -14.28 2.52 -8.98
CA ASN A 195 -14.26 2.34 -7.53
C ASN A 195 -12.99 1.61 -7.07
N PHE A 196 -11.81 2.17 -7.35
CA PHE A 196 -10.55 1.46 -7.14
C PHE A 196 -10.13 1.36 -5.67
N ILE A 197 -10.08 2.49 -4.95
CA ILE A 197 -9.59 2.58 -3.58
C ILE A 197 -10.60 3.34 -2.72
N HIS A 198 -10.93 2.80 -1.56
CA HIS A 198 -11.68 3.48 -0.51
C HIS A 198 -10.87 3.45 0.80
N LEU A 199 -10.51 4.63 1.32
CA LEU A 199 -9.71 4.77 2.53
C LEU A 199 -10.41 5.72 3.51
N GLN A 200 -11.17 5.14 4.44
CA GLN A 200 -11.88 5.87 5.49
C GLN A 200 -11.87 5.05 6.79
N ASP A 201 -12.89 4.23 7.03
CA ASP A 201 -13.08 3.39 8.22
C ASP A 201 -12.50 1.97 8.00
N GLY A 202 -11.41 1.92 7.25
CA GLY A 202 -10.80 0.71 6.73
C GLY A 202 -10.04 0.99 5.44
N LEU A 203 -9.54 -0.07 4.82
CA LEU A 203 -8.89 -0.07 3.52
C LEU A 203 -9.70 -1.01 2.60
N GLY A 204 -10.35 -0.43 1.60
CA GLY A 204 -11.15 -1.14 0.62
C GLY A 204 -10.64 -0.96 -0.80
N PHE A 205 -10.84 -1.99 -1.61
CA PHE A 205 -10.55 -1.98 -3.03
C PHE A 205 -11.73 -2.56 -3.80
N GLY A 206 -12.07 -1.96 -4.94
CA GLY A 206 -13.12 -2.45 -5.83
C GLY A 206 -14.53 -2.42 -5.22
N GLY A 207 -15.52 -2.74 -6.05
CA GLY A 207 -16.90 -2.92 -5.61
C GLY A 207 -17.62 -1.62 -5.21
N SER A 208 -18.36 -1.71 -4.11
CA SER A 208 -19.17 -0.61 -3.56
C SER A 208 -18.97 -0.52 -2.06
N LYS A 209 -19.43 0.57 -1.43
CA LYS A 209 -19.29 0.77 0.03
C LYS A 209 -19.85 -0.38 0.86
N ASN A 210 -20.90 -1.07 0.37
CA ASN A 210 -21.54 -2.19 1.07
C ASN A 210 -20.96 -3.56 0.68
N MET A 211 -20.42 -3.68 -0.54
CA MET A 211 -19.86 -4.92 -1.09
C MET A 211 -18.53 -4.59 -1.76
N PRO A 212 -17.48 -4.31 -0.97
CA PRO A 212 -16.14 -4.08 -1.50
C PRO A 212 -15.55 -5.39 -2.05
N ARG A 213 -14.68 -5.30 -3.06
CA ARG A 213 -14.03 -6.50 -3.62
C ARG A 213 -12.99 -7.09 -2.67
N LEU A 214 -12.21 -6.23 -2.03
CA LEU A 214 -11.28 -6.60 -0.97
C LEU A 214 -11.37 -5.55 0.12
N PHE A 215 -11.58 -5.94 1.36
CA PHE A 215 -11.74 -5.01 2.47
C PHE A 215 -11.08 -5.48 3.75
N ILE A 216 -10.30 -4.56 4.31
CA ILE A 216 -9.68 -4.65 5.63
C ILE A 216 -10.36 -3.60 6.51
N PRO A 217 -11.17 -4.00 7.49
CA PRO A 217 -11.82 -3.06 8.40
C PRO A 217 -10.80 -2.36 9.32
N ALA A 218 -11.23 -1.30 10.00
CA ALA A 218 -10.38 -0.58 10.96
C ALA A 218 -9.82 -1.46 12.09
N SER A 219 -10.52 -2.53 12.48
CA SER A 219 -10.05 -3.53 13.44
C SER A 219 -8.91 -4.41 12.90
N MET A 220 -8.74 -4.49 11.57
CA MET A 220 -7.85 -5.42 10.88
C MET A 220 -8.18 -6.91 11.14
N GLU A 221 -9.43 -7.19 11.50
CA GLU A 221 -9.97 -8.53 11.78
C GLU A 221 -11.21 -8.79 10.93
N ALA A 222 -11.53 -10.06 10.64
CA ALA A 222 -12.68 -10.43 9.81
C ALA A 222 -12.70 -9.70 8.45
N CYS A 223 -11.56 -9.77 7.76
CA CYS A 223 -11.42 -9.18 6.42
C CYS A 223 -12.26 -9.97 5.41
N ASN A 224 -12.61 -9.33 4.30
CA ASN A 224 -13.40 -9.93 3.24
C ASN A 224 -12.74 -9.74 1.87
N ALA A 225 -12.79 -10.79 1.05
CA ALA A 225 -12.34 -10.78 -0.33
C ALA A 225 -13.39 -11.47 -1.20
N GLY A 226 -14.20 -10.66 -1.88
CA GLY A 226 -15.26 -11.14 -2.75
C GLY A 226 -14.77 -11.67 -4.10
N VAL A 227 -15.69 -12.24 -4.87
CA VAL A 227 -15.41 -12.88 -6.17
C VAL A 227 -15.71 -11.98 -7.36
N MET A 228 -16.62 -11.02 -7.21
CA MET A 228 -17.08 -10.20 -8.32
C MET A 228 -17.33 -8.75 -7.93
N ASP A 229 -17.10 -7.87 -8.89
CA ASP A 229 -17.50 -6.47 -8.87
C ASP A 229 -17.46 -5.89 -10.29
N LYS A 230 -17.77 -4.60 -10.44
CA LYS A 230 -17.74 -3.89 -11.73
C LYS A 230 -16.44 -3.13 -11.99
N THR A 231 -15.54 -3.02 -11.02
CA THR A 231 -14.26 -2.31 -11.15
C THR A 231 -13.17 -3.24 -11.69
N PHE A 232 -13.08 -4.47 -11.18
CA PHE A 232 -12.07 -5.47 -11.57
C PHE A 232 -12.69 -6.73 -12.17
N HIS A 233 -11.93 -7.45 -12.99
CA HIS A 233 -12.39 -8.72 -13.56
C HIS A 233 -12.82 -9.73 -12.47
N THR A 234 -13.83 -10.52 -12.79
CA THR A 234 -14.38 -11.55 -11.90
C THR A 234 -13.36 -12.66 -11.65
N GLY A 235 -13.33 -13.16 -10.41
CA GLY A 235 -12.64 -14.38 -10.02
C GLY A 235 -12.23 -14.39 -8.55
N ASN A 236 -11.72 -15.53 -8.12
CA ASN A 236 -11.46 -15.79 -6.72
C ASN A 236 -10.15 -15.13 -6.26
N LEU A 237 -10.24 -14.19 -5.32
CA LEU A 237 -9.06 -13.63 -4.63
C LEU A 237 -8.52 -14.59 -3.58
N LEU A 238 -9.42 -15.34 -2.94
CA LEU A 238 -9.12 -16.44 -2.04
C LEU A 238 -9.62 -17.73 -2.68
N PRO A 239 -9.01 -18.89 -2.41
CA PRO A 239 -9.53 -20.17 -2.85
C PRO A 239 -10.98 -20.43 -2.38
N ASP A 240 -11.70 -21.30 -3.11
CA ASP A 240 -13.15 -21.52 -2.95
C ASP A 240 -13.58 -21.98 -1.55
N ASP A 241 -12.67 -22.59 -0.78
CA ASP A 241 -12.90 -23.09 0.57
C ASP A 241 -12.90 -21.99 1.65
N CYS A 242 -12.44 -20.78 1.32
CA CYS A 242 -12.24 -19.70 2.29
C CYS A 242 -13.49 -18.84 2.56
N LEU A 243 -14.62 -19.11 1.88
CA LEU A 243 -15.91 -18.40 2.05
C LEU A 243 -15.77 -16.86 2.05
N GLU A 244 -14.88 -16.32 1.21
CA GLU A 244 -14.62 -14.89 1.05
C GLU A 244 -14.16 -14.17 2.34
N LYS A 245 -13.74 -14.89 3.39
CA LYS A 245 -13.29 -14.30 4.66
C LYS A 245 -11.90 -14.77 5.03
N PHE A 246 -11.14 -13.87 5.64
CA PHE A 246 -9.79 -14.19 6.09
C PHE A 246 -9.37 -13.30 7.26
N ASN A 247 -8.37 -13.75 8.02
CA ASN A 247 -7.64 -12.88 8.92
C ASN A 247 -6.26 -12.58 8.36
N ILE A 248 -5.70 -11.45 8.78
CA ILE A 248 -4.36 -11.05 8.36
C ILE A 248 -3.36 -11.81 9.23
N LYS A 249 -2.43 -12.54 8.61
CA LYS A 249 -1.19 -13.02 9.24
C LYS A 249 -0.13 -11.92 9.15
N SER A 250 0.17 -11.46 7.95
CA SER A 250 1.04 -10.30 7.70
C SER A 250 0.44 -9.36 6.67
N ILE A 251 0.77 -8.06 6.76
CA ILE A 251 0.41 -7.07 5.75
C ILE A 251 1.57 -6.08 5.60
N GLU A 252 1.92 -5.83 4.35
CA GLU A 252 3.00 -4.95 3.96
C GLU A 252 2.54 -4.01 2.85
N VAL A 253 3.05 -2.78 2.89
CA VAL A 253 2.84 -1.79 1.85
C VAL A 253 4.20 -1.28 1.38
N TRP A 254 4.48 -1.49 0.10
CA TRP A 254 5.74 -1.16 -0.54
C TRP A 254 5.55 -0.03 -1.56
N GLY A 255 6.39 0.99 -1.49
CA GLY A 255 6.55 1.95 -2.58
C GLY A 255 7.44 1.35 -3.66
N THR A 256 6.99 1.36 -4.90
CA THR A 256 7.71 0.75 -6.04
C THR A 256 7.86 1.74 -7.20
N GLY A 257 8.41 1.29 -8.34
CA GLY A 257 8.65 2.12 -9.52
C GLY A 257 10.05 2.71 -9.60
N GLY A 258 10.99 2.19 -8.79
CA GLY A 258 12.38 2.63 -8.72
C GLY A 258 12.59 3.87 -7.85
N GLU A 259 13.88 4.18 -7.62
CA GLU A 259 14.32 5.24 -6.70
C GLU A 259 13.69 6.61 -7.00
N GLU A 260 13.54 6.99 -8.27
CA GLU A 260 12.97 8.28 -8.66
C GLU A 260 11.49 8.39 -8.26
N ALA A 261 10.70 7.35 -8.53
CA ALA A 261 9.27 7.34 -8.19
C ALA A 261 9.07 7.32 -6.67
N ILE A 262 9.89 6.54 -5.96
CA ILE A 262 9.89 6.47 -4.49
C ILE A 262 10.24 7.83 -3.87
N SER A 263 11.34 8.45 -4.32
CA SER A 263 11.78 9.76 -3.82
C SER A 263 10.73 10.84 -4.03
N LYS A 264 10.13 10.92 -5.23
CA LYS A 264 9.00 11.83 -5.52
C LYS A 264 7.78 11.53 -4.64
N GLY A 265 7.47 10.26 -4.43
CA GLY A 265 6.37 9.81 -3.58
C GLY A 265 6.56 10.23 -2.12
N LEU A 266 7.77 10.05 -1.58
CA LEU A 266 8.14 10.43 -0.21
C LEU A 266 8.14 11.96 -0.02
N ALA A 267 8.64 12.72 -1.00
CA ALA A 267 8.59 14.18 -0.98
C ALA A 267 7.14 14.70 -0.97
N SER A 268 6.25 14.08 -1.76
CA SER A 268 4.81 14.37 -1.74
C SER A 268 4.19 14.11 -0.36
N ARG A 269 4.55 12.98 0.27
CA ARG A 269 4.09 12.64 1.63
C ARG A 269 4.57 13.66 2.64
N ALA A 270 5.85 14.04 2.62
CA ALA A 270 6.43 15.03 3.53
C ALA A 270 5.73 16.39 3.41
N LYS A 271 5.53 16.88 2.18
CA LYS A 271 4.79 18.12 1.92
C LYS A 271 3.35 18.07 2.45
N GLN A 272 2.66 16.94 2.27
CA GLN A 272 1.29 16.78 2.77
C GLN A 272 1.25 16.81 4.31
N ARG A 273 2.24 16.21 4.98
CA ARG A 273 2.35 16.24 6.44
C ARG A 273 2.59 17.64 6.96
N GLU A 274 3.53 18.38 6.36
CA GLU A 274 3.80 19.78 6.73
C GLU A 274 2.55 20.67 6.62
N ILE A 275 1.78 20.53 5.54
CA ILE A 275 0.50 21.26 5.36
C ILE A 275 -0.50 20.88 6.46
N THR A 276 -0.59 19.58 6.77
CA THR A 276 -1.54 19.05 7.77
C THR A 276 -1.17 19.51 9.18
N ASP A 277 0.11 19.43 9.54
CA ASP A 277 0.62 19.85 10.84
C ASP A 277 0.48 21.37 11.02
N SER A 278 0.74 22.14 9.96
CA SER A 278 0.49 23.58 9.93
C SER A 278 -0.99 23.88 10.16
N ALA A 279 -1.91 23.19 9.48
CA ALA A 279 -3.34 23.37 9.66
C ALA A 279 -3.81 23.01 11.09
N ILE A 280 -3.30 21.92 11.65
CA ILE A 280 -3.57 21.51 13.04
C ILE A 280 -3.06 22.57 14.02
N TYR A 281 -1.84 23.09 13.81
CA TYR A 281 -1.29 24.16 14.63
C TYR A 281 -2.16 25.42 14.57
N GLN A 282 -2.57 25.85 13.36
CA GLN A 282 -3.48 27.00 13.21
C GLN A 282 -4.82 26.78 13.90
N ALA A 283 -5.36 25.56 13.89
CA ALA A 283 -6.61 25.23 14.57
C ALA A 283 -6.49 25.18 16.11
N ARG A 284 -5.31 24.81 16.65
CA ARG A 284 -5.05 24.79 18.11
C ARG A 284 -4.76 26.18 18.68
N VAL A 285 -4.16 27.06 17.88
CA VAL A 285 -3.84 28.42 18.31
C VAL A 285 -5.09 29.30 18.20
N VAL A 286 -5.72 29.61 19.33
CA VAL A 286 -6.77 30.64 19.42
C VAL A 286 -6.15 32.00 19.09
N LYS A 287 -6.25 32.40 17.82
CA LYS A 287 -5.73 33.70 17.34
C LYS A 287 -6.59 34.88 17.80
N ASP A 288 -7.89 34.68 18.00
CA ASP A 288 -8.79 35.69 18.52
C ASP A 288 -9.28 35.31 19.91
N LYS A 289 -8.62 35.86 20.94
CA LYS A 289 -9.09 35.78 22.34
C LYS A 289 -10.18 36.82 22.64
N LYS A 290 -10.45 37.75 21.71
CA LYS A 290 -11.42 38.83 21.89
C LYS A 290 -12.86 38.35 22.17
N PRO A 291 -13.38 37.28 21.55
CA PRO A 291 -14.72 36.76 21.86
C PRO A 291 -14.78 36.06 23.23
N LEU A 292 -13.69 35.39 23.63
CA LEU A 292 -13.60 34.67 24.91
C LEU A 292 -13.55 35.61 26.12
N ILE A 293 -13.09 36.85 25.92
CA ILE A 293 -13.08 37.90 26.95
C ILE A 293 -14.43 38.65 27.00
N GLY A 294 -15.20 38.64 25.91
CA GLY A 294 -16.50 39.31 25.82
C GLY A 294 -17.64 38.62 26.57
N ASP A 295 -17.61 37.28 26.66
CA ASP A 295 -18.66 36.48 27.32
C ASP A 295 -18.35 36.14 28.78
N ILE A 296 -17.12 36.36 29.25
CA ILE A 296 -16.82 36.30 30.67
C ILE A 296 -17.18 37.67 31.26
N ASN A 297 -18.46 37.83 31.59
CA ASN A 297 -18.97 38.92 32.42
C ASN A 297 -18.42 38.76 33.86
N LEU A 298 -17.11 38.95 34.03
CA LEU A 298 -16.38 38.92 35.30
C LEU A 298 -16.58 40.21 36.12
N LEU A 299 -17.46 41.10 35.65
CA LEU A 299 -17.62 42.44 36.20
C LEU A 299 -18.60 42.57 37.36
N ASP A 300 -19.23 41.51 37.85
CA ASP A 300 -20.13 41.64 39.03
C ASP A 300 -20.19 40.41 39.96
N THR A 301 -19.13 39.62 40.04
CA THR A 301 -19.00 38.64 41.14
C THR A 301 -18.44 39.30 42.41
N PRO A 302 -18.98 39.02 43.62
CA PRO A 302 -18.53 39.60 44.90
C PRO A 302 -17.03 39.44 45.19
N LEU A 303 -16.36 38.51 44.52
CA LEU A 303 -14.91 38.32 44.56
C LEU A 303 -14.10 39.53 44.05
N TYR A 304 -14.62 40.33 43.10
CA TYR A 304 -13.91 41.47 42.53
C TYR A 304 -14.11 42.77 43.34
N LYS A 305 -15.22 42.92 44.07
CA LYS A 305 -15.47 44.10 44.92
C LYS A 305 -14.49 44.17 46.10
N HIS A 306 -14.06 43.03 46.64
CA HIS A 306 -13.00 43.00 47.66
C HIS A 306 -11.61 43.41 47.15
N ARG A 307 -11.35 43.33 45.84
CA ARG A 307 -10.05 43.70 45.25
C ARG A 307 -9.90 45.21 45.12
N GLU A 308 -10.99 45.93 44.88
CA GLU A 308 -10.98 47.40 44.84
C GLU A 308 -10.98 48.02 46.25
N GLU A 309 -11.66 47.39 47.22
CA GLU A 309 -11.62 47.82 48.63
C GLU A 309 -10.25 47.63 49.32
N ALA A 310 -9.36 46.82 48.72
CA ALA A 310 -7.98 46.65 49.19
C ALA A 310 -7.03 47.76 48.69
N ARG A 311 -7.44 48.59 47.72
CA ARG A 311 -6.67 49.77 47.26
C ARG A 311 -6.75 50.86 48.33
N GLY A 312 -5.84 50.81 49.30
CA GLY A 312 -5.71 51.85 50.32
C GLY A 312 -5.34 51.38 51.71
N ARG A 313 -5.11 50.08 51.93
CA ARG A 313 -4.51 49.61 53.19
C ARG A 313 -2.98 49.75 53.14
N SER A 314 -2.41 50.30 54.21
CA SER A 314 -0.99 50.65 54.39
C SER A 314 0.00 49.49 54.31
N ASP A 315 -0.47 48.24 54.23
CA ASP A 315 0.34 47.05 54.48
C ASP A 315 0.72 46.28 53.20
N PHE A 316 0.44 46.86 52.03
CA PHE A 316 0.72 46.27 50.72
C PHE A 316 1.67 47.15 49.90
N SER A 317 2.84 46.62 49.54
CA SER A 317 3.78 47.24 48.61
C SER A 317 3.70 46.60 47.23
N VAL A 318 3.95 47.38 46.18
CA VAL A 318 3.88 46.93 44.77
C VAL A 318 5.16 46.16 44.42
N ASP A 319 5.01 44.92 43.93
CA ASP A 319 6.11 44.10 43.42
C ASP A 319 6.23 44.33 41.91
N GLU A 320 7.08 45.30 41.55
CA GLU A 320 7.31 45.71 40.15
C GLU A 320 7.98 44.62 39.30
N GLN A 321 8.58 43.61 39.93
CA GLN A 321 9.36 42.60 39.22
C GLN A 321 8.48 41.47 38.65
N HIS A 322 7.33 41.19 39.28
CA HIS A 322 6.40 40.13 38.86
C HIS A 322 4.99 40.65 38.53
N GLY A 323 4.77 41.97 38.58
CA GLY A 323 3.49 42.60 38.24
C GLY A 323 2.37 42.31 39.24
N GLY A 324 2.68 42.35 40.55
CA GLY A 324 1.75 42.03 41.64
C GLY A 324 1.95 42.87 42.91
N TYR A 325 1.37 42.44 44.04
CA TYR A 325 1.54 43.08 45.36
C TYR A 325 2.16 42.09 46.36
N ARG A 326 3.00 42.59 47.28
CA ARG A 326 3.56 41.83 48.40
C ARG A 326 3.04 42.38 49.73
N LEU A 327 2.71 41.48 50.65
CA LEU A 327 2.36 41.81 52.04
C LEU A 327 3.65 42.03 52.83
N GLU A 328 3.83 43.23 53.39
CA GLU A 328 4.89 43.44 54.39
C GLU A 328 4.39 42.92 55.74
N ARG A 329 4.91 41.75 56.14
CA ARG A 329 4.74 41.31 57.53
C ARG A 329 5.68 42.15 58.39
N GLY A 330 5.11 43.07 59.16
CA GLY A 330 5.82 43.73 60.26
C GLY A 330 6.41 42.71 61.23
N GLN A 331 7.56 43.04 61.80
CA GLN A 331 8.38 42.20 62.69
C GLN A 331 7.61 41.56 63.84
#